data_AF-C7MP82-F1
#
_entry.id   AF-C7MP82-F1
#
_cell.length_a   1.000
_cell.length_b   1.000
_cell.length_c   1.000
_cell.angle_alpha   90.00
_cell.angle_beta   90.00
_cell.angle_gamma   90.00
#
_symmetry.space_group_name_H-M   'P 1'
#
loop_
_entity.id
_entity.type
_entity.pdbx_description
1 polymer ?
#
loop_
_entity_poly.entity_id
_entity_poly.type
_entity_poly.pdbx_seq_one_letter_code
_entity_poly.pdbx_strand_id
1 'polypeptide(L)'
;MVATIQPKLSKLGWRCAIKFVIWVPWICAIAAGAVVAGGIHTVDLAFKTEHGLSVASIHDLLIYLGIVALFFVIDLIVGRRGACHYICWIAPFMIIGETIGRLLHLPQLHVHGVSNTCVHCGACERACPMSLPVSTLAAGEAAIDSTECIQCAACCDACRHNALAIGFGPIRKKDFIMR
;
A
#
# COMPACT_ATOMS: atom_id res chain seq x y z
N MET A 1 7.37 -22.06 7.93
CA MET A 1 6.39 -21.15 8.57
C MET A 1 6.81 -19.74 8.19
N VAL A 2 5.92 -18.89 7.70
CA VAL A 2 6.24 -17.46 7.53
C VAL A 2 6.23 -16.86 8.93
N ALA A 3 7.42 -16.63 9.50
CA ALA A 3 7.57 -15.99 10.80
C ALA A 3 7.17 -14.51 10.64
N THR A 4 5.98 -14.15 11.10
CA THR A 4 5.52 -12.76 11.09
C THR A 4 6.01 -12.08 12.36
N ILE A 5 6.90 -11.09 12.21
CA ILE A 5 7.49 -10.30 13.31
C ILE A 5 6.42 -9.63 14.18
N GLN A 6 5.25 -9.32 13.59
CA GLN A 6 4.08 -8.76 14.29
C GLN A 6 2.82 -9.60 14.00
N PRO A 7 2.28 -10.32 15.01
CA PRO A 7 1.08 -11.15 14.86
C PRO A 7 -0.23 -10.35 14.99
N LYS A 8 -0.19 -9.16 15.61
CA LYS A 8 -1.36 -8.30 15.78
C LYS A 8 -1.81 -7.71 14.45
N LEU A 9 -3.03 -8.02 14.03
CA LEU A 9 -3.64 -7.42 12.86
C LEU A 9 -4.01 -5.96 13.14
N SER A 10 -3.76 -5.10 12.15
CA SER A 10 -4.27 -3.73 12.13
C SER A 10 -5.79 -3.73 11.93
N LYS A 11 -6.51 -2.85 12.63
CA LYS A 11 -7.96 -2.71 12.48
C LYS A 11 -8.29 -1.86 11.24
N LEU A 12 -8.74 -2.49 10.17
CA LEU A 12 -9.26 -1.76 9.02
C LEU A 12 -10.57 -1.04 9.37
N GLY A 13 -10.73 0.19 8.89
CA GLY A 13 -11.93 0.99 9.12
C GLY A 13 -11.69 2.48 8.85
N TRP A 14 -12.54 3.33 9.42
CA TRP A 14 -12.50 4.79 9.19
C TRP A 14 -11.15 5.44 9.51
N ARG A 15 -10.39 4.85 10.45
CA ARG A 15 -9.06 5.33 10.83
C ARG A 15 -8.10 5.32 9.64
N CYS A 16 -8.29 4.43 8.66
CA CYS A 16 -7.51 4.41 7.44
C CYS A 16 -7.64 5.72 6.63
N ALA A 17 -8.69 6.51 6.85
CA ALA A 17 -8.86 7.81 6.21
C ALA A 17 -7.94 8.91 6.80
N ILE A 18 -7.35 8.70 7.99
CA ILE A 18 -6.48 9.69 8.66
C ILE A 18 -5.30 10.08 7.76
N LYS A 19 -4.75 9.14 6.98
CA LYS A 19 -3.66 9.42 6.03
C LYS A 19 -4.03 10.47 4.97
N PHE A 20 -5.31 10.57 4.58
CA PHE A 20 -5.76 11.62 3.67
C PHE A 20 -5.81 12.98 4.35
N VAL A 21 -6.15 13.02 5.64
CA VAL A 21 -6.13 14.25 6.46
C VAL A 21 -4.71 14.79 6.61
N ILE A 22 -3.70 13.92 6.68
CA ILE A 22 -2.28 14.33 6.72
C ILE A 22 -1.78 14.73 5.33
N TRP A 23 -2.21 13.99 4.30
CA TRP A 23 -1.77 14.21 2.93
C TRP A 23 -2.28 15.51 2.30
N VAL A 24 -3.54 15.90 2.56
CA VAL A 24 -4.12 17.13 1.97
C VAL A 24 -3.34 18.38 2.38
N PRO A 25 -3.07 18.66 3.67
CA PRO A 25 -2.25 19.80 4.08
C PRO A 25 -0.84 19.75 3.51
N TRP A 26 -0.22 18.56 3.48
CA TRP A 26 1.14 18.39 2.94
C TRP A 26 1.20 18.74 1.45
N ILE A 27 0.27 18.23 0.64
CA ILE A 27 0.24 18.53 -0.80
C ILE A 27 -0.16 19.98 -1.06
N CYS A 28 -1.07 20.55 -0.25
CA CYS A 28 -1.43 21.96 -0.32
C CYS A 28 -0.24 22.87 0.00
N ALA A 29 0.58 22.53 1.00
CA ALA A 29 1.78 23.28 1.35
C ALA A 29 2.81 23.27 0.21
N ILE A 30 3.01 22.11 -0.44
CA ILE A 30 3.90 22.00 -1.61
C ILE A 30 3.37 22.85 -2.77
N ALA A 31 2.07 22.75 -3.07
CA ALA A 31 1.44 23.52 -4.13
C ALA A 31 1.53 25.04 -3.87
N ALA A 32 1.26 25.47 -2.63
CA ALA A 32 1.39 26.86 -2.22
C ALA A 32 2.84 27.35 -2.33
N GLY A 33 3.81 26.55 -1.89
CA GLY A 33 5.23 26.85 -2.04
C GLY A 33 5.63 27.05 -3.50
N ALA A 34 5.17 26.17 -4.39
CA ALA A 34 5.42 26.29 -5.83
C ALA A 34 4.78 27.56 -6.43
N VAL A 35 3.57 27.91 -6.03
CA VAL A 35 2.88 29.13 -6.51
C VAL A 35 3.57 30.40 -6.01
N VAL A 36 3.94 30.46 -4.73
CA VAL A 36 4.63 31.61 -4.13
C VAL A 36 6.03 31.80 -4.74
N ALA A 37 6.70 30.72 -5.12
CA ALA A 37 8.01 30.76 -5.77
C ALA A 37 7.97 31.19 -7.25
N GLY A 38 6.78 31.47 -7.82
CA GLY A 38 6.64 31.84 -9.24
C GLY A 38 6.57 30.64 -10.20
N GLY A 39 6.47 29.43 -9.67
CA GLY A 39 6.43 28.17 -10.42
C GLY A 39 7.72 27.36 -10.29
N ILE A 40 7.77 26.25 -11.04
CA ILE A 40 8.94 25.37 -11.11
C ILE A 40 9.75 25.78 -12.34
N HIS A 41 10.88 26.45 -12.13
CA HIS A 41 11.69 27.01 -13.23
C HIS A 41 12.80 26.07 -13.71
N THR A 42 13.27 25.16 -12.86
CA THR A 42 14.31 24.19 -13.19
C THR A 42 14.02 22.84 -12.51
N VAL A 43 14.42 21.74 -13.16
CA VAL A 43 14.36 20.39 -12.58
C VAL A 43 15.79 19.87 -12.52
N ASP A 44 16.34 19.81 -11.31
CA ASP A 44 17.66 19.23 -11.06
C ASP A 44 17.50 17.85 -10.44
N LEU A 45 17.91 16.82 -11.19
CA LEU A 45 17.84 15.41 -10.76
C LEU A 45 18.92 15.05 -9.73
N ALA A 46 19.95 15.88 -9.58
CA ALA A 46 21.03 15.72 -8.61
C ALA A 46 20.87 16.62 -7.37
N PHE A 47 19.69 17.24 -7.20
CA PHE A 47 19.41 18.10 -6.08
C PHE A 47 19.56 17.35 -4.74
N LYS A 48 20.46 17.83 -3.86
CA LYS A 48 20.79 17.24 -2.55
C LYS A 48 21.38 15.81 -2.56
N THR A 49 21.94 15.36 -3.68
CA THR A 49 22.74 14.12 -3.71
C THR A 49 24.22 14.45 -3.58
N GLU A 50 24.81 14.20 -2.41
CA GLU A 50 26.25 14.35 -2.18
C GLU A 50 26.90 12.96 -2.24
N HIS A 51 27.94 12.78 -3.07
CA HIS A 51 28.65 11.50 -3.24
C HIS A 51 27.77 10.30 -3.64
N GLY A 52 26.63 10.54 -4.31
CA GLY A 52 25.68 9.50 -4.72
C GLY A 52 24.73 9.04 -3.62
N LEU A 53 24.80 9.62 -2.42
CA LEU A 53 23.87 9.37 -1.32
C LEU A 53 22.99 10.61 -1.11
N SER A 54 21.67 10.40 -1.02
CA SER A 54 20.69 11.46 -0.69
C SER A 54 20.71 11.82 0.81
N VAL A 55 21.89 11.84 1.42
CA VAL A 55 22.11 12.22 2.81
C VAL A 55 23.30 13.18 2.83
N ALA A 56 23.01 14.44 2.53
CA ALA A 56 24.02 15.48 2.40
C ALA A 56 24.60 15.93 3.76
N SER A 57 23.90 15.68 4.86
CA SER A 57 24.29 16.13 6.19
C SER A 57 23.93 15.16 7.30
N ILE A 58 24.64 15.25 8.44
CA ILE A 58 24.32 14.48 9.63
C ILE A 58 22.92 14.80 10.17
N HIS A 59 22.44 16.02 9.95
CA HIS A 59 21.09 16.43 10.32
C HIS A 59 20.04 15.69 9.49
N ASP A 60 20.24 15.54 8.18
CA ASP A 60 19.33 14.78 7.31
C ASP A 60 19.27 13.29 7.74
N LEU A 61 20.41 12.73 8.13
CA LEU A 61 20.48 11.36 8.65
C LEU A 61 19.67 11.20 9.94
N LEU A 62 19.81 12.13 10.89
CA LEU A 62 19.08 12.10 12.16
C LEU A 62 17.56 12.21 11.95
N ILE A 63 17.14 13.11 11.05
CA ILE A 63 15.71 13.25 10.69
C ILE A 63 15.19 11.96 10.06
N TYR A 64 15.92 11.38 9.11
CA TYR A 64 15.55 10.12 8.47
C TYR A 64 15.40 8.98 9.49
N LEU A 65 16.41 8.77 10.34
CA LEU A 65 16.36 7.74 11.38
C LEU A 65 15.24 7.98 12.38
N GLY A 66 14.94 9.24 12.72
CA GLY A 66 13.81 9.61 13.56
C GLY A 66 12.46 9.21 12.95
N ILE A 67 12.24 9.48 11.66
CA ILE A 67 11.00 9.11 10.95
C ILE A 67 10.88 7.58 10.85
N VAL A 68 11.96 6.88 10.50
CA VAL A 68 11.96 5.41 10.42
C VAL A 68 11.67 4.80 11.78
N ALA A 69 12.31 5.29 12.84
CA ALA A 69 12.06 4.84 14.21
C ALA A 69 10.60 5.09 14.64
N LEU A 70 10.03 6.25 14.31
CA LEU A 70 8.64 6.57 14.57
C LEU A 70 7.69 5.56 13.89
N PHE A 71 7.89 5.29 12.60
CA PHE A 71 7.07 4.34 11.85
C PHE A 71 7.19 2.93 12.41
N PHE A 72 8.42 2.51 12.75
CA PHE A 72 8.69 1.23 13.37
C PHE A 72 7.97 1.08 14.72
N VAL A 73 8.04 2.09 15.59
CA VAL A 73 7.35 2.08 16.89
C VAL A 73 5.83 1.99 16.72
N ILE A 74 5.26 2.73 15.77
CA ILE A 74 3.82 2.66 15.47
C ILE A 74 3.44 1.25 15.00
N ASP A 75 4.23 0.64 14.12
CA ASP A 75 3.97 -0.72 13.62
C ASP A 75 4.04 -1.77 14.74
N LEU A 76 4.94 -1.60 15.73
CA LEU A 76 4.98 -2.47 16.91
C LEU A 76 3.74 -2.33 17.80
N ILE A 77 3.26 -1.10 18.02
CA ILE A 77 2.16 -0.82 18.96
C ILE A 77 0.80 -1.15 18.34
N VAL A 78 0.58 -0.66 17.11
CA VAL A 78 -0.73 -0.67 16.48
C VAL A 78 -1.01 -2.01 15.79
N GLY A 79 0.03 -2.66 15.28
CA GLY A 79 -0.05 -3.93 14.56
C GLY A 79 0.60 -3.82 13.19
N ARG A 80 0.54 -4.93 12.45
CA ARG A 80 1.24 -5.08 11.17
C ARG A 80 0.94 -3.92 10.20
N ARG A 81 1.98 -3.23 9.76
CA ARG A 81 1.92 -2.04 8.88
C ARG A 81 0.94 -0.96 9.35
N GLY A 82 0.79 -0.78 10.67
CA GLY A 82 -0.06 0.25 11.27
C GLY A 82 0.25 1.67 10.77
N ALA A 83 1.52 2.03 10.62
CA ALA A 83 1.93 3.32 10.08
C ALA A 83 1.41 3.53 8.65
N CYS A 84 1.44 2.48 7.81
CA CYS A 84 0.91 2.52 6.44
C CYS A 84 -0.60 2.72 6.41
N HIS A 85 -1.33 2.13 7.37
CA HIS A 85 -2.78 2.27 7.44
C HIS A 85 -3.21 3.68 7.87
N TYR A 86 -2.47 4.34 8.78
CA TYR A 86 -2.99 5.55 9.44
C TYR A 86 -2.22 6.84 9.15
N ILE A 87 -0.90 6.79 9.01
CA ILE A 87 -0.05 8.00 9.06
C ILE A 87 0.73 8.22 7.76
N CYS A 88 1.01 7.17 6.99
CA CYS A 88 1.81 7.27 5.77
C CYS A 88 1.14 8.19 4.73
N TRP A 89 1.69 9.39 4.54
CA TRP A 89 1.21 10.35 3.54
C TRP A 89 1.49 9.92 2.10
N ILE A 90 2.39 8.95 1.87
CA ILE A 90 2.63 8.43 0.51
C ILE A 90 1.49 7.48 0.08
N ALA A 91 0.81 6.84 1.04
CA ALA A 91 -0.24 5.86 0.74
C ALA A 91 -1.42 6.42 -0.08
N PRO A 92 -1.95 7.64 0.18
CA PRO A 92 -2.93 8.28 -0.70
C PRO A 92 -2.56 8.33 -2.18
N PHE A 93 -1.30 8.62 -2.53
CA PHE A 93 -0.88 8.62 -3.94
C PHE A 93 -1.04 7.26 -4.60
N MET A 94 -0.62 6.19 -3.90
CA MET A 94 -0.73 4.83 -4.41
C MET A 94 -2.20 4.41 -4.56
N ILE A 95 -3.05 4.75 -3.59
CA ILE A 95 -4.50 4.47 -3.62
C ILE A 95 -5.18 5.19 -4.78
N ILE A 96 -4.89 6.47 -4.95
CA ILE A 96 -5.44 7.28 -6.05
C ILE A 96 -4.98 6.71 -7.38
N GLY A 97 -3.69 6.40 -7.54
CA GLY A 97 -3.14 5.80 -8.76
C GLY A 97 -3.79 4.47 -9.10
N GLU A 98 -3.95 3.57 -8.12
CA GLU A 98 -4.61 2.28 -8.29
C GLU A 98 -6.10 2.43 -8.64
N THR A 99 -6.78 3.39 -8.03
CA THR A 99 -8.20 3.68 -8.30
C THR A 99 -8.39 4.25 -9.70
N ILE A 100 -7.52 5.17 -10.14
CA ILE A 100 -7.52 5.71 -11.49
C ILE A 100 -7.17 4.60 -12.50
N GLY A 101 -6.19 3.75 -12.21
CA GLY A 101 -5.81 2.61 -13.04
C GLY A 101 -6.98 1.65 -13.27
N ARG A 102 -7.70 1.29 -12.21
CA ARG A 102 -8.94 0.50 -12.29
C ARG A 102 -10.03 1.20 -13.08
N LEU A 103 -10.23 2.50 -12.84
CA LEU A 103 -11.26 3.30 -13.52
C LEU A 103 -11.00 3.39 -15.03
N LEU A 104 -9.73 3.53 -15.43
CA LEU A 104 -9.30 3.62 -16.82
C LEU A 104 -9.01 2.26 -17.48
N HIS A 105 -9.21 1.15 -16.76
CA HIS A 105 -8.89 -0.21 -17.22
C HIS A 105 -7.44 -0.35 -17.72
N LEU A 106 -6.49 0.28 -17.03
CA LEU A 106 -5.07 0.12 -17.34
C LEU A 106 -4.59 -1.27 -16.88
N PRO A 107 -3.63 -1.88 -17.61
CA PRO A 107 -3.05 -3.14 -17.20
C PRO A 107 -2.30 -2.97 -15.88
N GLN A 108 -2.68 -3.74 -14.87
CA GLN A 108 -2.09 -3.68 -13.54
C GLN A 108 -1.89 -5.06 -12.93
N LEU A 109 -0.92 -5.16 -12.02
CA LEU A 109 -0.65 -6.36 -11.25
C LEU A 109 -1.79 -6.58 -10.25
N HIS A 110 -2.30 -7.80 -10.14
CA HIS A 110 -3.37 -8.08 -9.19
C HIS A 110 -3.37 -9.54 -8.76
N VAL A 111 -3.96 -9.79 -7.59
CA VAL A 111 -4.21 -11.15 -7.09
C VAL A 111 -5.66 -11.50 -7.40
N HIS A 112 -5.87 -12.65 -8.03
CA HIS A 112 -7.19 -13.16 -8.41
C HIS A 112 -7.38 -14.61 -7.93
N GLY A 113 -8.64 -15.02 -7.79
CA GLY A 113 -9.01 -16.39 -7.45
C GLY A 113 -9.04 -17.28 -8.68
N VAL A 114 -8.31 -18.40 -8.67
CA VAL A 114 -8.16 -19.27 -9.85
C VAL A 114 -8.86 -20.62 -9.75
N SER A 115 -9.12 -21.11 -8.54
CA SER A 115 -9.71 -22.43 -8.36
C SER A 115 -10.64 -22.51 -7.17
N ASN A 116 -11.60 -23.43 -7.23
CA ASN A 116 -12.52 -23.71 -6.13
C ASN A 116 -11.91 -24.66 -5.08
N THR A 117 -10.57 -24.70 -4.98
CA THR A 117 -9.83 -25.54 -4.01
C THR A 117 -9.62 -24.83 -2.68
N CYS A 118 -10.16 -23.62 -2.51
CA CYS A 118 -10.09 -22.89 -1.25
C CYS A 118 -10.85 -23.66 -0.16
N VAL A 119 -10.14 -24.02 0.91
CA VAL A 119 -10.70 -24.69 2.10
C VAL A 119 -10.88 -23.73 3.29
N HIS A 120 -10.82 -22.42 3.03
CA HIS A 120 -10.97 -21.36 4.04
C HIS A 120 -10.05 -21.50 5.28
N CYS A 121 -8.81 -21.97 5.10
CA CYS A 121 -7.85 -22.17 6.19
C CYS A 121 -7.26 -20.87 6.78
N GLY A 122 -7.56 -19.71 6.17
CA GLY A 122 -7.08 -18.38 6.59
C GLY A 122 -5.57 -18.14 6.44
N ALA A 123 -4.84 -19.02 5.75
CA ALA A 123 -3.39 -18.87 5.59
C ALA A 123 -3.01 -17.59 4.81
N CYS A 124 -3.79 -17.25 3.79
CA CYS A 124 -3.62 -16.04 2.99
C CYS A 124 -3.77 -14.75 3.81
N GLU A 125 -4.74 -14.71 4.73
CA GLU A 125 -4.98 -13.55 5.61
C GLU A 125 -3.85 -13.38 6.63
N ARG A 126 -3.40 -14.49 7.23
CA ARG A 126 -2.24 -14.47 8.15
C ARG A 126 -0.96 -14.02 7.46
N ALA A 127 -0.80 -14.29 6.17
CA ALA A 127 0.34 -13.85 5.38
C ALA A 127 0.20 -12.42 4.86
N CYS A 128 -1.03 -11.90 4.70
CA CYS A 128 -1.26 -10.56 4.17
C CYS A 128 -0.64 -9.49 5.09
N PRO A 129 0.31 -8.68 4.61
CA PRO A 129 0.93 -7.65 5.43
C PRO A 129 -0.01 -6.47 5.74
N MET A 130 -1.09 -6.34 4.98
CA MET A 130 -2.10 -5.28 5.08
C MET A 130 -3.37 -5.73 5.83
N SER A 131 -3.34 -6.91 6.46
CA SER A 131 -4.46 -7.45 7.25
C SER A 131 -5.79 -7.55 6.48
N LEU A 132 -5.73 -7.85 5.18
CA LEU A 132 -6.91 -7.92 4.32
C LEU A 132 -7.62 -9.28 4.45
N PRO A 133 -8.96 -9.31 4.30
CA PRO A 133 -9.74 -10.55 4.28
C PRO A 133 -9.59 -11.25 2.93
N VAL A 134 -8.39 -11.76 2.62
CA VAL A 134 -8.07 -12.38 1.32
C VAL A 134 -8.87 -13.68 1.09
N SER A 135 -9.35 -14.34 2.14
CA SER A 135 -10.10 -15.59 1.98
C SER A 135 -11.49 -15.43 1.35
N THR A 136 -11.96 -14.19 1.19
CA THR A 136 -13.23 -13.87 0.53
C THR A 136 -13.15 -13.90 -0.99
N LEU A 137 -11.93 -13.95 -1.57
CA LEU A 137 -11.73 -14.15 -3.00
C LEU A 137 -12.32 -15.49 -3.44
N ALA A 138 -13.44 -15.43 -4.16
CA ALA A 138 -14.03 -16.59 -4.81
C ALA A 138 -13.28 -16.96 -6.09
N ALA A 139 -13.46 -18.20 -6.55
CA ALA A 139 -12.96 -18.63 -7.85
C ALA A 139 -13.57 -17.76 -8.96
N GLY A 140 -12.73 -17.13 -9.78
CA GLY A 140 -13.16 -16.22 -10.85
C GLY A 140 -13.29 -14.75 -10.43
N GLU A 141 -13.13 -14.40 -9.15
CA GLU A 141 -13.00 -13.00 -8.76
C GLU A 141 -11.66 -12.45 -9.25
N ALA A 142 -11.71 -11.38 -10.04
CA ALA A 142 -10.56 -10.82 -10.70
C ALA A 142 -9.61 -10.04 -9.76
N ALA A 143 -10.07 -9.58 -8.59
CA ALA A 143 -9.24 -8.79 -7.70
C ALA A 143 -9.78 -8.71 -6.27
N ILE A 144 -8.90 -8.38 -5.33
CA ILE A 144 -9.28 -7.98 -3.97
C ILE A 144 -10.06 -6.66 -4.03
N ASP A 145 -11.23 -6.61 -3.38
CA ASP A 145 -12.05 -5.39 -3.19
C ASP A 145 -11.49 -4.44 -2.13
N SER A 146 -10.23 -4.04 -2.26
CA SER A 146 -9.62 -3.13 -1.30
C SER A 146 -8.50 -2.34 -1.94
N THR A 147 -8.60 -1.01 -1.81
CA THR A 147 -7.53 -0.07 -2.17
C THR A 147 -6.32 -0.15 -1.25
N GLU A 148 -6.41 -0.91 -0.15
CA GLU A 148 -5.29 -1.14 0.76
C GLU A 148 -4.39 -2.30 0.29
N CYS A 149 -4.76 -3.01 -0.79
CA CYS A 149 -3.95 -4.08 -1.34
C CYS A 149 -2.70 -3.51 -2.03
N ILE A 150 -1.52 -3.84 -1.50
CA ILE A 150 -0.22 -3.44 -2.07
C ILE A 150 0.31 -4.41 -3.13
N GLN A 151 -0.50 -5.36 -3.59
CA GLN A 151 -0.19 -6.27 -4.71
C GLN A 151 1.13 -7.07 -4.55
N CYS A 152 1.53 -7.36 -3.30
CA CYS A 152 2.79 -8.05 -2.97
C CYS A 152 2.77 -9.58 -3.16
N ALA A 153 1.62 -10.17 -3.50
CA ALA A 153 1.41 -11.61 -3.71
C ALA A 153 1.76 -12.57 -2.54
N ALA A 154 2.09 -12.08 -1.34
CA ALA A 154 2.37 -12.92 -0.17
C ALA A 154 1.25 -13.92 0.18
N CYS A 155 -0.01 -13.59 -0.17
CA CYS A 155 -1.14 -14.49 -0.01
C CYS A 155 -1.13 -15.67 -1.00
N CYS A 156 -0.63 -15.48 -2.22
CA CYS A 156 -0.44 -16.55 -3.20
C CYS A 156 0.62 -17.52 -2.70
N ASP A 157 1.76 -17.01 -2.23
CA ASP A 157 2.87 -17.83 -1.70
C ASP A 157 2.45 -18.67 -0.47
N ALA A 158 1.55 -18.13 0.35
CA ALA A 158 1.06 -18.82 1.54
C ALA A 158 -0.01 -19.89 1.23
N CYS A 159 -0.63 -19.86 0.05
CA CYS A 159 -1.75 -20.73 -0.29
C CYS A 159 -1.26 -22.11 -0.78
N ARG A 160 -1.31 -23.12 0.11
CA ARG A 160 -0.93 -24.51 -0.22
C ARG A 160 -1.91 -25.24 -1.14
N HIS A 161 -3.07 -24.64 -1.40
CA HIS A 161 -4.13 -25.23 -2.23
C HIS A 161 -4.20 -24.61 -3.63
N ASN A 162 -3.27 -23.70 -3.96
CA ASN A 162 -3.22 -23.00 -5.25
C ASN A 162 -4.54 -22.29 -5.62
N ALA A 163 -5.28 -21.80 -4.63
CA ALA A 163 -6.56 -21.10 -4.83
C ALA A 163 -6.40 -19.67 -5.36
N LEU A 164 -5.20 -19.11 -5.28
CA LEU A 164 -4.89 -17.72 -5.62
C LEU A 164 -3.73 -17.67 -6.60
N ALA A 165 -3.77 -16.74 -7.55
CA ALA A 165 -2.66 -16.47 -8.45
C ALA A 165 -2.44 -14.97 -8.65
N ILE A 166 -1.24 -14.63 -9.10
CA ILE A 166 -0.90 -13.28 -9.55
C ILE A 166 -1.18 -13.17 -11.05
N GLY A 167 -1.81 -12.07 -11.45
CA GLY A 167 -2.13 -11.77 -12.85
C GLY A 167 -1.68 -10.35 -13.21
N PHE A 168 -1.45 -10.12 -14.50
CA PHE A 168 -1.17 -8.80 -15.05
C PHE A 168 -2.16 -8.50 -16.17
N GLY A 169 -2.96 -7.46 -16.00
CA GLY A 169 -4.00 -7.11 -16.96
C GLY A 169 -5.03 -6.13 -16.41
N PRO A 170 -5.99 -5.69 -17.23
CA PRO A 170 -7.05 -4.80 -16.79
C PRO A 170 -8.00 -5.53 -15.85
N ILE A 171 -8.29 -4.94 -14.70
CA ILE A 171 -9.31 -5.44 -13.76
C ILE A 171 -10.65 -4.88 -14.21
N ARG A 172 -11.58 -5.73 -14.65
CA ARG A 172 -12.87 -5.29 -15.19
C ARG A 172 -13.88 -5.14 -14.05
N LYS A 173 -14.58 -4.01 -14.01
CA LYS A 173 -15.59 -3.69 -12.98
C LYS A 173 -16.79 -4.66 -12.96
N LYS A 174 -16.98 -5.46 -14.01
CA LYS A 174 -18.03 -6.48 -14.08
C LYS A 174 -17.89 -7.58 -13.01
N ASP A 175 -16.72 -7.66 -12.38
CA ASP A 175 -16.41 -8.60 -11.31
C ASP A 175 -16.87 -8.12 -9.90
N PHE A 176 -17.37 -6.87 -9.78
CA PHE A 176 -17.86 -6.28 -8.52
C PHE A 176 -19.38 -6.03 -8.47
N ILE A 177 -20.08 -6.00 -9.62
CA ILE A 177 -21.47 -5.52 -9.73
C ILE A 177 -22.53 -6.65 -9.60
N MET A 178 -22.12 -7.92 -9.47
CA MET A 178 -23.03 -9.01 -9.05
C MET A 178 -23.00 -9.22 -7.52
N ARG A 179 -23.08 -8.13 -6.76
CA ARG A 179 -23.40 -8.12 -5.32
C ARG A 179 -24.40 -7.02 -5.03
#